data_AF-A0A6I1G504-F1
#
_entry.id   AF-A0A6I1G504-F1
#
_cell.length_a   1.000
_cell.length_b   1.000
_cell.length_c   1.000
_cell.angle_alpha   90.00
_cell.angle_beta   90.00
_cell.angle_gamma   90.00
#
_symmetry.space_group_name_H-M   'P 1'
#
loop_
_entity.id
_entity.type
_entity.pdbx_description
1 polymer ?
#
loop_
_entity_poly.entity_id
_entity_poly.type
_entity_poly.pdbx_seq_one_letter_code
_entity_poly.pdbx_strand_id
1 'polypeptide(L)'
;MQVELGYDRVGSRLRHIGHLGITYDRAGSRPVSVGGFALVYDMVGNRLRGVGTDQIEYDKLGSRPVRFGDLGMEYDRLGSRLVRIGQIGIDYDRAGSRVRRIGGLTVDYDRMGSRPRYLRTDEQTQLEEHMLVIAFLVLVAFNPDD
;
A
#
# COMPACT_ATOMS: atom_id res chain seq x y z
N MET A 1 -0.10 -19.69 -0.73
CA MET A 1 0.64 -19.13 0.42
C MET A 1 -0.16 -18.04 1.14
N GLN A 2 0.12 -17.79 2.43
CA GLN A 2 -0.44 -16.67 3.21
C GLN A 2 0.69 -15.79 3.75
N VAL A 3 0.55 -14.46 3.60
CA VAL A 3 1.49 -13.45 4.10
C VAL A 3 0.79 -12.62 5.17
N GLU A 4 1.38 -12.53 6.36
CA GLU A 4 0.81 -11.80 7.50
C GLU A 4 1.08 -10.29 7.44
N LEU A 5 0.05 -9.51 7.79
CA LEU A 5 0.14 -8.09 8.11
C LEU A 5 0.08 -7.96 9.63
N GLY A 6 1.23 -7.69 10.24
CA GLY A 6 1.34 -7.54 11.69
C GLY A 6 1.24 -6.09 12.10
N TYR A 7 0.48 -5.83 13.16
CA TYR A 7 0.26 -4.49 13.70
C TYR A 7 0.91 -4.34 15.08
N ASP A 8 1.00 -3.10 15.56
CA ASP A 8 1.39 -2.85 16.95
C ASP A 8 0.37 -3.39 17.96
N ARG A 9 0.70 -3.32 19.26
CA ARG A 9 -0.12 -3.93 20.33
C ARG A 9 -1.56 -3.43 20.38
N VAL A 10 -1.80 -2.18 19.98
CA VAL A 10 -3.14 -1.59 19.95
C VAL A 10 -3.80 -1.74 18.58
N GLY A 11 -3.05 -2.21 17.58
CA GLY A 11 -3.52 -2.54 16.26
C GLY A 11 -3.81 -1.32 15.38
N SER A 12 -3.15 -0.20 15.64
CA SER A 12 -3.33 1.06 14.88
C SER A 12 -2.28 1.24 13.78
N ARG A 13 -1.12 0.61 13.91
CA ARG A 13 0.01 0.80 12.98
C ARG A 13 0.49 -0.52 12.42
N LEU A 14 0.58 -0.60 11.10
CA LEU A 14 1.15 -1.75 10.41
C LEU A 14 2.66 -1.78 10.63
N ARG A 15 3.17 -2.85 11.24
CA ARG A 15 4.59 -3.03 11.58
C ARG A 15 5.35 -3.86 10.57
N HIS A 16 4.68 -4.72 9.82
CA HIS A 16 5.30 -5.47 8.74
C HIS A 16 4.26 -6.06 7.78
N ILE A 17 4.72 -6.35 6.56
CA ILE A 17 4.01 -7.16 5.56
C ILE A 17 4.90 -8.33 5.20
N GLY A 18 4.55 -9.52 5.68
CA GLY A 18 5.43 -10.68 5.59
C GLY A 18 6.77 -10.40 6.25
N HIS A 19 7.83 -10.44 5.44
CA HIS A 19 9.20 -10.17 5.88
C HIS A 19 9.61 -8.69 5.78
N LEU A 20 8.81 -7.83 5.14
CA LEU A 20 9.10 -6.40 5.05
C LEU A 20 8.66 -5.67 6.33
N GLY A 21 9.62 -5.30 7.18
CA GLY A 21 9.37 -4.47 8.36
C GLY A 21 9.09 -3.01 8.01
N ILE A 22 8.18 -2.37 8.71
CA ILE A 22 7.84 -0.95 8.55
C ILE A 22 8.32 -0.19 9.77
N THR A 23 9.21 0.78 9.55
CA THR A 23 9.68 1.68 10.59
C THR A 23 8.93 3.00 10.53
N TYR A 24 8.84 3.68 11.67
CA TYR A 24 8.13 4.95 11.79
C TYR A 24 9.04 6.03 12.34
N ASP A 25 8.66 7.28 12.13
CA ASP A 25 9.33 8.44 12.71
C ASP A 25 9.28 8.45 14.25
N ARG A 26 9.96 9.42 14.87
CA ARG A 26 10.02 9.50 16.34
C ARG A 26 8.64 9.71 16.99
N ALA A 27 7.73 10.40 16.32
CA ALA A 27 6.35 10.59 16.80
C ALA A 27 5.51 9.31 16.62
N GLY A 28 5.98 8.38 15.77
CA GLY A 28 5.29 7.16 15.39
C GLY A 28 4.12 7.38 14.45
N SER A 29 3.90 8.60 13.96
CA SER A 29 2.73 8.93 13.12
C SER A 29 2.96 8.57 11.66
N ARG A 30 4.22 8.53 11.20
CA ARG A 30 4.53 8.37 9.78
C ARG A 30 5.50 7.23 9.52
N PRO A 31 5.22 6.31 8.57
CA PRO A 31 6.20 5.36 8.08
C PRO A 31 7.43 6.07 7.50
N VAL A 32 8.64 5.60 7.79
CA VAL A 32 9.89 6.17 7.24
C VAL A 32 10.69 5.16 6.42
N SER A 33 10.42 3.86 6.59
CA SER A 33 10.92 2.83 5.70
C SER A 33 9.95 1.65 5.62
N VAL A 34 10.00 0.92 4.51
CA VAL A 34 9.38 -0.39 4.32
C VAL A 34 10.44 -1.35 3.82
N GLY A 35 10.75 -2.39 4.58
CA GLY A 35 11.95 -3.21 4.39
C GLY A 35 13.21 -2.36 4.38
N GLY A 36 14.05 -2.57 3.36
CA GLY A 36 15.24 -1.76 3.07
C GLY A 36 14.96 -0.46 2.31
N PHE A 37 13.70 -0.18 1.94
CA PHE A 37 13.36 0.98 1.12
C PHE A 37 12.98 2.19 2.00
N ALA A 38 13.76 3.27 1.89
CA ALA A 38 13.44 4.53 2.57
C ALA A 38 12.23 5.21 1.93
N LEU A 39 11.35 5.78 2.75
CA LEU A 39 10.19 6.54 2.29
C LEU A 39 10.52 8.03 2.27
N VAL A 40 10.44 8.64 1.09
CA VAL A 40 10.73 10.06 0.89
C VAL A 40 9.41 10.81 0.82
N TYR A 41 9.25 11.86 1.64
CA TYR A 41 8.06 12.70 1.66
C TYR A 41 8.35 14.09 1.09
N ASP A 42 7.31 14.84 0.73
CA ASP A 42 7.44 16.25 0.38
C ASP A 42 7.91 17.11 1.58
N MET A 43 8.26 18.37 1.32
CA MET A 43 8.82 19.26 2.36
C MET A 43 7.88 19.50 3.54
N VAL A 44 6.56 19.40 3.34
CA VAL A 44 5.56 19.54 4.40
C VAL A 44 5.33 18.20 5.12
N GLY A 45 5.75 17.10 4.50
CA GLY A 45 5.69 15.75 5.03
C GLY A 45 4.38 15.01 4.73
N ASN A 46 3.47 15.60 3.96
CA ASN A 46 2.12 15.05 3.83
C ASN A 46 1.98 14.05 2.67
N ARG A 47 2.90 14.11 1.70
CA ARG A 47 2.81 13.28 0.49
C ARG A 47 4.05 12.43 0.32
N LEU A 48 3.84 11.14 0.12
CA LEU A 48 4.91 10.21 -0.23
C LEU A 48 5.37 10.49 -1.67
N ARG A 49 6.64 10.85 -1.83
CA ARG A 49 7.30 11.21 -3.11
C ARG A 49 8.23 10.13 -3.63
N GLY A 50 8.59 9.13 -2.82
CA GLY A 50 9.37 8.01 -3.31
C GLY A 50 9.50 6.88 -2.30
N VAL A 51 9.84 5.71 -2.82
CA VAL A 51 10.15 4.49 -2.06
C VAL A 51 11.47 3.94 -2.59
N GLY A 52 12.53 4.03 -1.79
CA GLY A 52 13.88 3.71 -2.23
C GLY A 52 14.30 4.60 -3.41
N THR A 53 14.63 3.99 -4.54
CA THR A 53 15.00 4.69 -5.78
C THR A 53 13.79 5.08 -6.63
N ASP A 54 12.63 4.47 -6.39
CA ASP A 54 11.43 4.70 -7.19
C ASP A 54 10.72 5.98 -6.75
N GLN A 55 10.49 6.89 -7.69
CA GLN A 55 9.80 8.16 -7.44
C GLN A 55 8.30 8.03 -7.67
N ILE A 56 7.53 8.85 -6.94
CA ILE A 56 6.09 8.98 -7.10
C ILE A 56 5.79 10.34 -7.74
N GLU A 57 5.28 10.29 -8.96
CA GLU A 57 4.83 11.48 -9.67
C GLU A 57 3.34 11.71 -9.40
N TYR A 58 2.96 12.98 -9.31
CA TYR A 58 1.60 13.41 -9.05
C TYR A 58 1.01 14.11 -10.27
N ASP A 59 -0.33 14.14 -10.35
CA ASP A 59 -1.03 14.90 -11.39
C ASP A 59 -0.71 16.40 -11.32
N LYS A 60 -1.16 17.16 -12.34
CA LYS A 60 -0.88 18.60 -12.44
C LYS A 60 -1.41 19.42 -11.26
N LEU A 61 -2.44 18.92 -10.56
CA LEU A 61 -3.00 19.56 -9.37
C LEU A 61 -2.27 19.10 -8.09
N GLY A 62 -1.38 18.13 -8.21
CA GLY A 62 -0.62 17.54 -7.11
C GLY A 62 -1.48 16.69 -6.16
N SER A 63 -2.72 16.35 -6.52
CA SER A 63 -3.66 15.70 -5.62
C SER A 63 -3.55 14.18 -5.63
N ARG A 64 -3.16 13.59 -6.75
CA ARG A 64 -3.14 12.13 -6.94
C ARG A 64 -1.82 11.64 -7.52
N PRO A 65 -1.25 10.55 -6.98
CA PRO A 65 -0.11 9.91 -7.61
C PRO A 65 -0.53 9.27 -8.94
N VAL A 66 0.22 9.53 -10.01
CA VAL A 66 -0.05 9.05 -11.38
C VAL A 66 1.02 8.07 -11.87
N ARG A 67 2.17 7.99 -11.18
CA ARG A 67 3.26 7.09 -11.52
C ARG A 67 4.06 6.70 -10.28
N PHE A 68 4.53 5.46 -10.21
CA PHE A 68 5.48 4.97 -9.23
C PHE A 68 6.61 4.24 -9.95
N GLY A 69 7.82 4.82 -9.94
CA GLY A 69 8.92 4.39 -10.81
C GLY A 69 8.46 4.47 -12.28
N ASP A 70 8.49 3.33 -12.96
CA ASP A 70 7.98 3.21 -14.34
C ASP A 70 6.53 2.69 -14.43
N LEU A 71 5.88 2.45 -13.29
CA LEU A 71 4.51 1.94 -13.22
C LEU A 71 3.50 3.09 -13.23
N GLY A 72 2.71 3.19 -14.29
CA GLY A 72 1.58 4.13 -14.35
C GLY A 72 0.46 3.77 -13.37
N MET A 73 -0.20 4.76 -12.79
CA MET A 73 -1.33 4.58 -11.88
C MET A 73 -2.64 5.02 -12.52
N GLU A 74 -3.68 4.21 -12.35
CA GLU A 74 -5.00 4.49 -12.89
C GLU A 74 -6.06 4.51 -11.80
N TYR A 75 -7.03 5.41 -11.98
CA TYR A 75 -8.13 5.61 -11.06
C TYR A 75 -9.44 5.22 -11.69
N ASP A 76 -10.45 4.98 -10.85
CA ASP A 76 -11.82 4.78 -11.30
C ASP A 76 -12.37 6.01 -12.05
N ARG A 77 -13.57 5.86 -12.63
CA ARG A 77 -14.19 6.93 -13.45
C ARG A 77 -14.46 8.22 -12.69
N LEU A 78 -14.61 8.15 -11.37
CA LEU A 78 -14.80 9.31 -10.51
C LEU A 78 -13.47 9.90 -10.03
N GLY A 79 -12.35 9.20 -10.27
CA GLY A 79 -11.01 9.63 -9.94
C GLY A 79 -10.69 9.54 -8.45
N SER A 80 -11.46 8.78 -7.68
CA SER A 80 -11.35 8.70 -6.21
C SER A 80 -10.64 7.46 -5.72
N ARG A 81 -10.55 6.40 -6.53
CA ARG A 81 -9.96 5.11 -6.11
C ARG A 81 -8.91 4.64 -7.09
N LEU A 82 -7.75 4.24 -6.56
CA LEU A 82 -6.68 3.66 -7.34
C LEU A 82 -7.05 2.23 -7.75
N VAL A 83 -7.27 1.99 -9.04
CA VAL A 83 -7.70 0.69 -9.57
C VAL A 83 -6.58 -0.09 -10.25
N ARG A 84 -5.43 0.55 -10.51
CA ARG A 84 -4.28 -0.12 -11.14
C ARG A 84 -2.97 0.57 -10.82
N ILE A 85 -1.90 -0.21 -10.66
CA ILE A 85 -0.51 0.22 -10.67
C ILE A 85 0.25 -0.66 -11.68
N GLY A 86 0.69 -0.10 -12.81
CA GLY A 86 1.28 -0.85 -13.91
C GLY A 86 0.31 -1.90 -14.46
N GLN A 87 0.68 -3.18 -14.33
CA GLN A 87 -0.16 -4.32 -14.71
C GLN A 87 -0.98 -4.91 -13.54
N ILE A 88 -0.81 -4.37 -12.33
CA ILE A 88 -1.41 -4.89 -11.11
C ILE A 88 -2.75 -4.19 -10.89
N GLY A 89 -3.85 -4.92 -11.12
CA GLY A 89 -5.21 -4.46 -10.84
C GLY A 89 -5.53 -4.44 -9.35
N ILE A 90 -6.40 -3.53 -8.94
CA ILE A 90 -6.86 -3.38 -7.56
C ILE A 90 -8.39 -3.43 -7.56
N ASP A 91 -8.93 -4.45 -6.89
CA ASP A 91 -10.38 -4.62 -6.76
C ASP A 91 -10.83 -4.22 -5.37
N TYR A 92 -11.97 -3.54 -5.30
CA TYR A 92 -12.62 -3.14 -4.06
C TYR A 92 -13.87 -3.99 -3.80
N ASP A 93 -14.36 -3.94 -2.57
CA ASP A 93 -15.65 -4.54 -2.22
C ASP A 93 -16.82 -3.79 -2.88
N ARG A 94 -18.04 -4.31 -2.70
CA ARG A 94 -19.24 -3.76 -3.36
C ARG A 94 -19.58 -2.33 -2.91
N ALA A 95 -19.22 -1.96 -1.68
CA ALA A 95 -19.35 -0.58 -1.20
C ALA A 95 -18.22 0.31 -1.75
N GLY A 96 -17.11 -0.30 -2.13
CA GLY A 96 -15.92 0.34 -2.67
C GLY A 96 -15.07 1.00 -1.60
N SER A 97 -15.23 0.62 -0.33
CA SER A 97 -14.42 1.15 0.77
C SER A 97 -13.19 0.30 1.05
N ARG A 98 -13.20 -0.99 0.68
CA ARG A 98 -12.12 -1.91 1.06
C ARG A 98 -11.51 -2.59 -0.14
N VAL A 99 -10.18 -2.57 -0.21
CA VAL A 99 -9.42 -3.35 -1.19
C VAL A 99 -9.58 -4.84 -0.89
N ARG A 100 -10.10 -5.60 -1.85
CA ARG A 100 -10.28 -7.05 -1.75
C ARG A 100 -9.22 -7.83 -2.50
N ARG A 101 -8.64 -7.22 -3.54
CA ARG A 101 -7.62 -7.87 -4.36
C ARG A 101 -6.57 -6.87 -4.83
N ILE A 102 -5.31 -7.30 -4.87
CA ILE A 102 -4.17 -6.56 -5.42
C ILE A 102 -3.42 -7.54 -6.33
N GLY A 103 -3.65 -7.45 -7.64
CA GLY A 103 -3.11 -8.39 -8.63
C GLY A 103 -3.55 -9.83 -8.35
N GLY A 104 -2.58 -10.71 -8.06
CA GLY A 104 -2.82 -12.09 -7.65
C GLY A 104 -3.29 -12.27 -6.20
N LEU A 105 -3.17 -11.23 -5.37
CA LEU A 105 -3.34 -11.33 -3.92
C LEU A 105 -4.76 -11.00 -3.48
N THR A 106 -5.37 -11.86 -2.68
CA THR A 106 -6.61 -11.59 -1.96
C THR A 106 -6.31 -10.99 -0.59
N VAL A 107 -7.03 -9.94 -0.20
CA VAL A 107 -6.87 -9.26 1.10
C VAL A 107 -7.93 -9.76 2.08
N ASP A 108 -7.47 -10.44 3.12
CA ASP A 108 -8.32 -10.89 4.23
C ASP A 108 -8.23 -9.91 5.38
N TYR A 109 -9.39 -9.51 5.88
CA TYR A 109 -9.50 -8.57 6.99
C TYR A 109 -9.69 -9.31 8.32
N ASP A 110 -9.49 -8.58 9.42
CA ASP A 110 -9.88 -9.07 10.74
C ASP A 110 -11.39 -9.34 10.85
N ARG A 111 -11.81 -9.94 11.97
CA ARG A 111 -13.22 -10.34 12.18
C ARG A 111 -14.20 -9.17 12.06
N MET A 112 -13.76 -7.95 12.36
CA MET A 112 -14.60 -6.75 12.29
C MET A 112 -14.54 -6.09 10.91
N GLY A 113 -13.71 -6.60 10.00
CA GLY A 113 -13.54 -6.07 8.66
C GLY A 113 -12.80 -4.73 8.62
N SER A 114 -12.13 -4.32 9.71
CA SER A 114 -11.55 -2.98 9.79
C SER A 114 -10.11 -2.94 9.28
N ARG A 115 -9.36 -4.05 9.40
CA ARG A 115 -7.94 -4.07 9.08
C ARG A 115 -7.55 -5.28 8.24
N PRO A 116 -6.80 -5.09 7.14
CA PRO A 116 -6.12 -6.18 6.45
C PRO A 116 -5.26 -6.98 7.44
N ARG A 117 -5.37 -8.30 7.44
CA ARG A 117 -4.61 -9.22 8.31
C ARG A 117 -3.71 -10.14 7.51
N TYR A 118 -4.17 -10.55 6.34
CA TYR A 118 -3.41 -11.47 5.51
C TYR A 118 -3.56 -11.11 4.03
N LEU A 119 -2.49 -11.35 3.28
CA LEU A 119 -2.53 -11.45 1.82
C LEU A 119 -2.46 -12.93 1.47
N ARG A 120 -3.43 -13.42 0.70
CA ARG A 120 -3.48 -14.81 0.24
C ARG A 120 -3.27 -14.88 -1.27
N THR A 121 -2.48 -15.85 -1.68
CA THR A 121 -2.25 -16.21 -3.08
C THR A 121 -2.21 -17.71 -3.21
N ASP A 122 -2.57 -18.25 -4.37
CA ASP A 122 -2.42 -19.68 -4.66
C ASP A 122 -0.98 -20.03 -5.06
N GLU A 123 -0.16 -19.01 -5.32
CA GLU A 123 1.26 -19.18 -5.58
C GLU A 123 1.97 -19.83 -4.39
N GLN A 124 2.93 -20.70 -4.74
CA GLN A 124 3.72 -21.51 -3.80
C GLN A 124 5.08 -20.86 -3.52
N THR A 125 5.51 -19.93 -4.38
CA THR A 125 6.73 -19.15 -4.22
C THR A 125 6.53 -18.00 -3.24
N GLN A 126 7.61 -17.58 -2.59
CA GLN A 126 7.62 -16.38 -1.77
C GLN A 126 7.29 -15.16 -2.65
N LEU A 127 6.48 -14.24 -2.12
CA LEU A 127 6.18 -12.99 -2.80
C LEU A 127 7.45 -12.14 -2.87
N GLU A 128 7.70 -11.61 -4.06
CA GLU A 128 8.78 -10.67 -4.28
C GLU A 128 8.57 -9.38 -3.48
N GLU A 129 9.67 -8.76 -3.06
CA GLU A 129 9.64 -7.53 -2.26
C GLU A 129 8.86 -6.42 -2.96
N HIS A 130 8.98 -6.30 -4.28
CA HIS A 130 8.27 -5.30 -5.07
C HIS A 130 6.75 -5.42 -4.90
N MET A 131 6.22 -6.63 -4.85
CA MET A 131 4.78 -6.88 -4.68
C MET A 131 4.31 -6.51 -3.27
N LEU A 132 5.16 -6.75 -2.26
CA LEU A 132 4.88 -6.34 -0.89
C LEU A 132 4.95 -4.83 -0.71
N VAL A 133 5.85 -4.14 -1.41
CA VAL A 133 5.88 -2.66 -1.48
C VAL A 133 4.61 -2.14 -2.15
N ILE A 134 4.15 -2.76 -3.23
CA ILE A 134 2.88 -2.38 -3.88
C ILE A 134 1.69 -2.60 -2.94
N ALA A 135 1.67 -3.71 -2.20
CA ALA A 135 0.65 -3.93 -1.17
C ALA A 135 0.69 -2.85 -0.08
N PHE A 136 1.89 -2.42 0.36
CA PHE A 136 2.05 -1.29 1.27
C PHE A 136 1.50 0.01 0.67
N LEU A 137 1.83 0.32 -0.59
CA LEU A 137 1.34 1.52 -1.26
C LEU A 137 -0.20 1.55 -1.33
N VAL A 138 -0.81 0.44 -1.70
CA VAL A 138 -2.27 0.35 -1.87
C VAL A 138 -3.01 0.35 -0.53
N LEU A 139 -2.53 -0.39 0.46
CA LEU A 139 -3.24 -0.58 1.74
C LEU A 139 -2.94 0.50 2.78
N VAL A 140 -1.84 1.24 2.61
CA VAL A 140 -1.38 2.24 3.59
C VAL A 140 -1.18 3.59 2.94
N ALA A 141 -0.30 3.70 1.94
CA ALA A 141 0.12 5.02 1.45
C ALA A 141 -0.98 5.75 0.65
N PHE A 142 -1.81 5.02 -0.09
CA PHE A 142 -2.85 5.54 -0.98
C PHE A 142 -4.24 4.97 -0.67
N ASN A 143 -4.44 4.51 0.56
CA ASN A 143 -5.73 4.00 0.99
C ASN A 143 -6.76 5.16 0.97
N PRO A 144 -7.91 5.04 0.28
CA PRO A 144 -8.90 6.12 0.19
C PRO A 144 -9.57 6.52 1.51
N ASP A 145 -9.39 5.76 2.59
CA ASP A 145 -9.98 6.02 3.90
C ASP A 145 -9.10 6.86 4.85
N ASP A 146 -7.89 7.28 4.42
CA ASP A 146 -6.96 8.16 5.16
C ASP A 146 -6.90 9.61 4.61
#